data_AF-A0A318HPZ2-F1
#
_entry.id   AF-A0A318HPZ2-F1
#
_cell.length_a   1.000
_cell.length_b   1.000
_cell.length_c   1.000
_cell.angle_alpha   90.00
_cell.angle_beta   90.00
_cell.angle_gamma   90.00
#
_symmetry.space_group_name_H-M   'P 1'
#
loop_
_entity.id
_entity.type
_entity.pdbx_description
1 polymer ?
#
loop_
_entity_poly.entity_id
_entity_poly.type
_entity_poly.pdbx_seq_one_letter_code
_entity_poly.pdbx_strand_id
1 'polypeptide(L)'
;MKKVLIIYFSVAFLWFLIYCILISDVYLTIKYEIEVTKNDILVDKIYQISNTGIILNIIWFIISTAIMLILYIRKNYSKTA
;
A
#
# COMPACT_ATOMS: atom_id res chain seq x y z
N MET A 1 17.76 17.69 -0.24
CA MET A 1 17.27 16.41 -0.78
C MET A 1 17.31 15.30 0.25
N LYS A 2 18.43 15.04 0.94
CA LYS A 2 18.49 14.01 2.00
C LYS A 2 17.40 14.15 3.08
N LYS A 3 17.22 15.33 3.67
CA LYS A 3 16.16 15.58 4.67
C LYS A 3 14.74 15.32 4.15
N VAL A 4 14.45 15.74 2.91
CA VAL A 4 13.16 15.51 2.25
C VAL A 4 12.92 14.02 1.97
N LEU A 5 13.97 13.29 1.59
CA LEU A 5 13.90 11.84 1.38
C LEU A 5 13.57 11.10 2.67
N ILE A 6 14.22 11.47 3.78
CA ILE A 6 13.97 10.88 5.10
C ILE A 6 12.52 11.11 5.51
N ILE A 7 12.02 12.35 5.38
CA ILE A 7 10.61 12.68 5.69
C ILE A 7 9.67 11.86 4.80
N TYR A 8 9.94 11.76 3.49
CA TYR A 8 9.15 10.95 2.57
C TYR A 8 9.09 9.48 3.02
N PHE A 9 10.24 8.86 3.32
CA PHE A 9 10.27 7.47 3.77
C PHE A 9 9.56 7.28 5.11
N SER A 10 9.69 8.20 6.07
CA SER A 10 8.98 8.13 7.34
C SER A 10 7.46 8.20 7.15
N VAL A 11 6.97 9.10 6.29
CA VAL A 11 5.54 9.24 5.99
C VAL A 11 5.03 8.02 5.22
N ALA A 12 5.79 7.54 4.23
CA ALA A 12 5.46 6.35 3.45
C ALA A 12 5.38 5.10 4.34
N PHE A 13 6.31 4.95 5.28
CA PHE A 13 6.30 3.86 6.24
C PHE A 13 5.11 3.94 7.21
N LEU A 14 4.82 5.14 7.73
CA LEU A 14 3.65 5.35 8.59
C LEU A 14 2.34 5.02 7.85
N TRP A 15 2.21 5.47 6.60
CA TRP A 15 1.07 5.16 5.75
C TRP A 15 0.93 3.65 5.53
N PHE A 16 2.04 2.96 5.27
CA PHE A 16 2.05 1.50 5.08
C PHE A 16 1.60 0.76 6.34
N LEU A 17 2.03 1.19 7.53
CA LEU A 17 1.58 0.61 8.81
C LEU A 17 0.07 0.77 9.01
N ILE A 18 -0.45 1.99 8.82
CA ILE A 18 -1.90 2.27 8.91
C ILE A 18 -2.65 1.39 7.93
N TYR A 19 -2.13 1.26 6.71
CA TYR A 19 -2.73 0.44 5.67
C TYR A 19 -2.80 -1.05 6.05
N CYS A 20 -1.74 -1.61 6.64
CA CYS A 20 -1.74 -3.00 7.12
C CYS A 20 -2.79 -3.26 8.21
N ILE A 21 -2.97 -2.31 9.13
CA ILE A 21 -3.99 -2.42 10.19
C ILE A 21 -5.39 -2.46 9.57
N LEU A 22 -5.69 -1.55 8.64
CA LEU A 22 -6.99 -1.47 7.98
C LEU A 22 -7.31 -2.73 7.17
N ILE A 23 -6.34 -3.29 6.44
CA ILE A 23 -6.55 -4.54 5.67
C ILE A 23 -6.84 -5.70 6.60
N SER A 24 -6.16 -5.77 7.74
CA SER A 24 -6.35 -6.84 8.72
C SER A 24 -7.77 -6.80 9.29
N ASP A 25 -8.29 -5.61 9.57
CA ASP A 25 -9.66 -5.40 10.04
C ASP A 25 -10.71 -5.79 8.99
N VAL A 26 -10.50 -5.38 7.72
CA VAL A 26 -11.36 -5.79 6.60
C VAL A 26 -11.37 -7.31 6.42
N TYR A 27 -10.21 -7.96 6.48
CA TYR A 27 -10.12 -9.41 6.37
C TYR A 27 -10.87 -10.15 7.50
N LEU A 28 -10.73 -9.68 8.75
CA LEU A 28 -11.46 -10.22 9.89
C LEU A 28 -12.97 -10.05 9.70
N THR A 29 -13.42 -8.87 9.26
CA THR A 29 -14.84 -8.58 9.00
C THR A 29 -15.43 -9.54 7.95
N ILE A 30 -14.72 -9.74 6.83
CA ILE A 30 -15.18 -10.66 5.78
C ILE A 30 -15.31 -12.10 6.33
N LYS A 31 -14.30 -12.54 7.09
CA LYS A 31 -14.24 -13.91 7.64
C LYS A 31 -15.28 -14.18 8.73
N TYR A 32 -15.53 -13.24 9.63
CA TYR A 32 -16.38 -13.48 10.81
C TYR A 32 -17.82 -13.00 10.64
N GLU A 33 -18.08 -12.01 9.78
CA GLU A 33 -19.43 -11.47 9.58
C GLU A 33 -20.04 -11.91 8.26
N ILE A 34 -19.27 -11.90 7.17
CA ILE A 34 -19.80 -12.08 5.82
C ILE A 34 -19.90 -13.57 5.45
N GLU A 35 -18.86 -14.37 5.72
CA GLU A 35 -18.88 -15.82 5.48
C GLU A 35 -20.00 -16.55 6.25
N VAL A 36 -20.36 -16.06 7.44
CA VAL A 36 -21.45 -16.63 8.26
C VAL A 36 -22.83 -16.47 7.60
N THR A 37 -22.97 -15.54 6.65
CA THR A 37 -24.22 -15.25 5.95
C THR A 37 -24.57 -16.29 4.86
N LYS A 38 -23.71 -17.31 4.63
CA LYS A 38 -23.93 -18.45 3.69
C LYS A 38 -24.30 -18.04 2.25
N ASN A 39 -23.76 -16.92 1.77
CA ASN A 39 -23.90 -16.51 0.38
C ASN A 39 -22.53 -16.51 -0.31
N ASP A 40 -22.09 -17.70 -0.70
CA ASP A 40 -20.74 -17.96 -1.21
C ASP A 40 -20.37 -17.09 -2.42
N ILE A 41 -21.35 -16.82 -3.30
CA ILE A 41 -21.15 -15.97 -4.50
C ILE A 41 -20.84 -14.53 -4.10
N LEU A 42 -21.50 -14.02 -3.05
CA LEU A 42 -21.35 -12.64 -2.61
C LEU A 42 -20.05 -12.47 -1.81
N VAL A 43 -19.71 -13.46 -0.98
CA VAL A 43 -18.44 -13.55 -0.25
C VAL A 43 -17.24 -13.55 -1.21
N ASP A 44 -17.27 -14.39 -2.26
CA ASP A 44 -16.19 -14.50 -3.23
C ASP A 44 -15.94 -13.18 -3.98
N LYS A 45 -17.02 -12.49 -4.38
CA LYS A 45 -16.92 -11.15 -5.00
C LYS A 45 -16.30 -10.12 -4.06
N ILE A 46 -16.63 -10.15 -2.77
CA ILE A 46 -16.07 -9.23 -1.77
C ILE A 46 -14.57 -9.50 -1.58
N TYR A 47 -14.16 -10.78 -1.49
CA TYR A 47 -12.74 -11.14 -1.44
C TYR A 47 -11.99 -10.70 -2.70
N GLN A 48 -12.58 -10.90 -3.88
CA GLN A 48 -11.97 -10.50 -5.14
C GLN A 48 -11.75 -8.99 -5.21
N ILE A 49 -12.75 -8.18 -4.86
CA ILE A 49 -12.65 -6.72 -4.84
C ILE A 49 -11.61 -6.26 -3.80
N SER A 50 -11.66 -6.84 -2.60
CA SER A 50 -10.74 -6.51 -1.51
C SER A 50 -9.29 -6.82 -1.89
N ASN A 51 -9.01 -8.04 -2.39
CA ASN A 51 -7.68 -8.43 -2.84
C ASN A 51 -7.19 -7.58 -4.01
N THR A 52 -8.05 -7.27 -4.98
CA THR A 52 -7.67 -6.41 -6.12
C THR A 52 -7.30 -5.01 -5.64
N GLY A 53 -8.09 -4.42 -4.74
CA GLY A 53 -7.77 -3.13 -4.12
C GLY A 53 -6.46 -3.17 -3.35
N ILE A 54 -6.20 -4.25 -2.61
CA ILE A 54 -4.96 -4.46 -1.86
C ILE A 54 -3.75 -4.44 -2.79
N ILE A 55 -3.80 -5.25 -3.84
CA ILE A 55 -2.73 -5.38 -4.82
C ILE A 55 -2.44 -4.06 -5.53
N LEU A 56 -3.48 -3.37 -6.01
CA LEU A 56 -3.32 -2.09 -6.71
C LEU A 56 -2.63 -1.04 -5.83
N ASN A 57 -3.00 -0.98 -4.55
CA ASN A 57 -2.41 -0.01 -3.63
C ASN A 57 -0.93 -0.32 -3.32
N ILE A 58 -0.59 -1.60 -3.15
CA ILE A 58 0.80 -2.04 -2.98
C ILE A 58 1.64 -1.69 -4.21
N ILE A 59 1.12 -1.96 -5.41
CA ILE A 59 1.79 -1.61 -6.67
C ILE A 59 2.02 -0.10 -6.75
N TRP A 60 0.99 0.70 -6.45
CA TRP A 60 1.09 2.15 -6.44
C TRP A 60 2.15 2.66 -5.46
N PHE A 61 2.21 2.08 -4.26
CA PHE A 61 3.20 2.41 -3.24
C PHE A 61 4.63 2.10 -3.69
N ILE A 62 4.84 0.93 -4.30
CA ILE A 62 6.15 0.52 -4.83
C ILE A 62 6.61 1.47 -5.94
N ILE A 63 5.73 1.77 -6.90
CA ILE A 63 6.02 2.68 -8.02
C ILE A 63 6.39 4.06 -7.50
N SER A 64 5.59 4.61 -6.57
CA SER A 64 5.83 5.92 -5.96
C SER A 64 7.20 5.99 -5.27
N THR A 65 7.55 4.94 -4.52
CA THR A 65 8.83 4.84 -3.82
C THR A 65 10.00 4.71 -4.78
N ALA A 66 9.86 3.93 -5.86
CA ALA A 66 10.87 3.78 -6.90
C ALA A 66 11.14 5.11 -7.64
N ILE A 67 10.10 5.85 -8.02
CA ILE A 67 10.22 7.16 -8.65
C ILE A 67 11.00 8.13 -7.76
N MET A 68 10.67 8.18 -6.46
CA MET A 68 11.35 9.06 -5.51
C MET A 68 12.84 8.71 -5.34
N LEU A 69 13.18 7.42 -5.35
CA LEU A 69 14.57 6.95 -5.35
C LEU A 69 15.32 7.39 -6.61
N ILE A 70 14.73 7.20 -7.80
CA ILE A 70 15.34 7.60 -9.08
C ILE A 70 15.60 9.12 -9.11
N LEU A 71 14.63 9.93 -8.68
CA LEU A 71 14.76 11.39 -8.61
C LEU A 71 15.88 11.82 -7.66
N TYR A 72 16.03 11.14 -6.52
CA TYR A 72 17.11 11.39 -5.58
C TYR A 72 18.48 11.09 -6.17
N ILE A 73 18.63 9.93 -6.82
CA ILE A 73 19.89 9.52 -7.46
C ILE A 73 20.27 10.53 -8.54
N ARG A 74 19.34 10.83 -9.47
CA ARG A 74 19.59 11.80 -10.57
C ARG A 74 20.04 13.16 -10.06
N LYS A 75 19.44 13.68 -8.98
CA LYS A 75 19.82 14.98 -8.41
C LYS A 75 21.18 14.97 -7.72
N ASN A 76 21.62 13.84 -7.16
CA ASN A 76 22.98 13.73 -6.62
C ASN A 76 24.04 13.70 -7.73
N TYR A 77 23.81 12.96 -8.81
CA TYR A 77 24.73 12.92 -9.96
C TYR A 77 24.89 14.28 -10.65
N SER A 78 23.82 15.07 -10.75
CA SER A 78 23.85 16.42 -11.33
C SER A 78 24.62 17.45 -10.47
N LYS A 79 24.94 17.15 -9.21
CA LYS A 79 25.69 18.06 -8.32
C LYS A 79 27.20 17.83 -8.32
N THR A 80 27.65 16.72 -8.91
CA THR A 80 29.05 16.30 -8.96
C THR A 80 29.74 16.56 -10.30
N ALA A 81 28.98 17.03 -11.30
CA ALA A 81 29.47 17.54 -12.58
C ALA A 81 29.48 19.07 -12.55
#